data_AF-T1HZA8-F1
#
_entry.id   AF-T1HZA8-F1
#
_cell.length_a   1.000
_cell.length_b   1.000
_cell.length_c   1.000
_cell.angle_alpha   90.00
_cell.angle_beta   90.00
_cell.angle_gamma   90.00
#
_symmetry.space_group_name_H-M   'P 1'
#
loop_
_entity.id
_entity.type
_entity.pdbx_description
1 polymer ?
#
loop_
_entity_poly.entity_id
_entity_poly.type
_entity_poly.pdbx_seq_one_letter_code
_entity_poly.pdbx_strand_id
1 'polypeptide(L)'
;MTHYTLPFLFINLGGEMVYILDQRLRAQNIAIEKARKVLDDIIRIMFNPKFVEELFKPQEIYNKSALKALFHDLAHASIMRLNETSMNKLYDLMTMVFKWQVFSASHPRELVLITLNHLDAIRMLVTCPAIHKQLDTTYFMFIKVKQYQEVN
;
A
#
# COMPACT_ATOMS: atom_id res chain seq x y z
N MET A 1 21.82 -7.34 2.15
CA MET A 1 20.70 -8.28 2.41
C MET A 1 19.42 -7.66 1.84
N THR A 2 18.71 -8.40 0.97
CA THR A 2 17.39 -8.05 0.35
C THR A 2 17.11 -6.56 0.05
N HIS A 3 17.85 -5.97 -0.89
CA HIS A 3 17.71 -4.56 -1.28
C HIS A 3 16.44 -4.23 -2.09
N TYR A 4 15.62 -5.23 -2.43
CA TYR A 4 14.41 -5.09 -3.27
C TYR A 4 13.10 -5.45 -2.55
N THR A 5 13.14 -5.68 -1.24
CA THR A 5 11.97 -6.12 -0.47
C THR A 5 11.10 -4.97 0.02
N LEU A 6 11.63 -3.74 0.07
CA LEU A 6 10.89 -2.58 0.55
C LEU A 6 9.65 -2.24 -0.30
N PRO A 7 9.72 -2.21 -1.65
CA PRO A 7 8.53 -1.99 -2.49
C PRO A 7 7.43 -3.03 -2.23
N PHE A 8 7.82 -4.31 -2.12
CA PHE A 8 6.91 -5.41 -1.82
C PHE A 8 6.21 -5.19 -0.46
N LEU A 9 6.97 -4.90 0.59
CA LEU A 9 6.42 -4.68 1.93
C LEU A 9 5.49 -3.45 1.95
N PHE A 10 5.92 -2.35 1.33
CA PHE A 10 5.18 -1.10 1.32
C PHE A 10 3.85 -1.22 0.56
N ILE A 11 3.86 -1.80 -0.65
CA ILE A 11 2.65 -1.94 -1.47
C ILE A 11 1.62 -2.82 -0.75
N ASN A 12 2.03 -3.95 -0.17
CA ASN A 12 1.09 -4.84 0.51
C ASN A 12 0.52 -4.23 1.79
N LEU A 13 1.35 -3.64 2.67
CA LEU A 13 0.84 -2.96 3.85
C LEU A 13 -0.02 -1.74 3.49
N GLY A 14 0.36 -1.00 2.45
CA GLY A 14 -0.43 0.12 1.93
C GLY A 14 -1.78 -0.32 1.38
N GLY A 15 -1.83 -1.47 0.70
CA GLY A 15 -3.08 -2.09 0.26
C GLY A 15 -4.00 -2.46 1.42
N GLU A 16 -3.46 -3.14 2.44
CA GLU A 16 -4.22 -3.46 3.66
C GLU A 16 -4.74 -2.20 4.36
N MET A 17 -3.93 -1.14 4.43
CA MET A 17 -4.36 0.15 4.97
C MET A 17 -5.57 0.69 4.19
N VAL A 18 -5.51 0.72 2.86
CA VAL A 18 -6.59 1.21 2.01
C VAL A 18 -7.86 0.37 2.20
N TYR A 19 -7.75 -0.95 2.28
CA TYR A 19 -8.89 -1.83 2.53
C TYR A 19 -9.56 -1.55 3.87
N ILE A 20 -8.77 -1.49 4.95
CA ILE A 20 -9.28 -1.25 6.30
C ILE A 20 -9.95 0.13 6.37
N LEU A 21 -9.38 1.14 5.71
CA LEU A 21 -9.95 2.48 5.69
C LEU A 21 -11.25 2.54 4.88
N ASP A 22 -11.31 1.92 3.68
CA ASP A 22 -12.55 1.85 2.89
C ASP A 22 -13.66 1.15 3.67
N GLN A 23 -13.37 0.01 4.30
CA GLN A 23 -14.32 -0.73 5.13
C GLN A 23 -14.81 0.11 6.32
N ARG A 24 -13.92 0.81 7.01
CA ARG A 24 -14.29 1.69 8.14
C ARG A 24 -15.16 2.86 7.72
N LEU A 25 -14.82 3.53 6.60
CA LEU A 25 -15.59 4.65 6.06
C LEU A 25 -17.01 4.20 5.68
N ARG A 26 -17.15 3.02 5.06
CA ARG A 26 -18.44 2.41 4.74
C ARG A 26 -19.23 2.04 5.99
N ALA A 27 -18.60 1.40 6.98
CA ALA A 27 -19.26 1.01 8.23
C ALA A 27 -19.77 2.21 9.04
N GLN A 28 -19.11 3.36 8.92
CA GLN A 28 -19.54 4.63 9.52
C GLN A 28 -20.57 5.39 8.68
N ASN A 29 -21.03 4.84 7.55
CA ASN A 29 -21.94 5.48 6.61
C ASN A 29 -21.47 6.88 6.16
N ILE A 30 -20.15 7.05 5.97
CA ILE A 30 -19.61 8.30 5.43
C ILE A 30 -20.10 8.46 3.99
N ALA A 31 -20.52 9.68 3.63
CA ALA A 31 -20.95 10.00 2.26
C ALA A 31 -19.91 9.54 1.23
N ILE A 32 -20.37 8.86 0.17
CA ILE A 32 -19.52 8.19 -0.81
C ILE A 32 -18.46 9.14 -1.40
N GLU A 33 -18.85 10.38 -1.71
CA GLU A 33 -17.92 11.39 -2.26
C GLU A 33 -16.81 11.76 -1.26
N LYS A 34 -17.15 11.89 0.02
CA LYS A 34 -16.18 12.20 1.08
C LYS A 34 -15.26 11.01 1.33
N ALA A 35 -15.80 9.79 1.36
CA ALA A 35 -15.01 8.57 1.51
C ALA A 35 -14.04 8.40 0.34
N ARG A 36 -14.52 8.60 -0.89
CA ARG A 36 -13.71 8.57 -2.11
C ARG A 36 -12.58 9.60 -2.06
N LYS A 37 -12.88 10.84 -1.67
CA LYS A 37 -11.86 11.89 -1.54
C LYS A 37 -10.76 11.51 -0.54
N VAL A 38 -11.13 10.94 0.61
CA VAL A 38 -10.16 10.45 1.60
C VAL A 38 -9.25 9.38 1.00
N LEU A 39 -9.81 8.39 0.31
CA LEU A 39 -9.02 7.31 -0.31
C LEU A 39 -8.16 7.82 -1.47
N ASP A 40 -8.71 8.65 -2.36
CA ASP A 40 -7.98 9.25 -3.49
C ASP A 40 -6.80 10.08 -3.00
N ASP A 41 -6.95 10.88 -1.93
CA ASP A 41 -5.86 11.68 -1.35
C ASP A 41 -4.73 10.79 -0.82
N ILE A 42 -5.07 9.69 -0.12
CA ILE A 42 -4.08 8.72 0.40
C ILE A 42 -3.36 8.02 -0.75
N ILE A 43 -4.10 7.47 -1.71
CA ILE A 43 -3.56 6.69 -2.83
C ILE A 43 -2.68 7.58 -3.72
N ARG A 44 -3.08 8.84 -3.95
CA ARG A 44 -2.30 9.82 -4.73
C ARG A 44 -0.91 10.07 -4.14
N ILE A 45 -0.80 10.07 -2.81
CA ILE A 45 0.48 10.29 -2.13
C ILE A 45 1.27 8.97 -2.11
N MET A 46 0.60 7.86 -1.83
CA MET A 46 1.19 6.52 -1.80
C MET A 46 1.84 6.14 -3.13
N PHE A 47 1.25 6.52 -4.26
CA PHE A 47 1.76 6.28 -5.62
C PHE A 47 2.30 7.54 -6.30
N ASN A 48 2.77 8.51 -5.51
CA ASN A 48 3.45 9.66 -6.09
C ASN A 48 4.68 9.20 -6.90
N PRO A 49 4.88 9.63 -8.16
CA PRO A 49 5.94 9.12 -9.02
C PRO A 49 7.34 9.24 -8.42
N LYS A 50 7.65 10.37 -7.76
CA LYS A 50 8.95 10.59 -7.12
C LYS A 50 9.14 9.65 -5.93
N PHE A 51 8.09 9.48 -5.13
CA PHE A 51 8.14 8.59 -3.99
C PHE A 51 8.30 7.12 -4.42
N VAL A 52 7.54 6.69 -5.43
CA VAL A 52 7.65 5.33 -6.00
C VAL A 52 9.03 5.10 -6.60
N GLU A 53 9.58 6.07 -7.34
CA GLU A 53 10.93 5.95 -7.89
C GLU A 53 11.98 5.77 -6.79
N GLU A 54 11.94 6.56 -5.71
CA GLU A 54 12.82 6.39 -4.56
C GLU A 54 12.59 5.05 -3.84
N LEU A 55 11.33 4.63 -3.68
CA LEU A 55 10.95 3.38 -3.02
C LEU A 55 11.58 2.16 -3.73
N PHE A 56 11.62 2.19 -5.06
CA PHE A 56 12.12 1.10 -5.91
C PHE A 56 13.64 1.07 -6.07
N LYS A 57 14.37 2.07 -5.58
CA LYS A 57 15.84 2.02 -5.53
C LYS A 57 16.31 0.93 -4.55
N PRO A 58 17.45 0.26 -4.82
CA PRO A 58 18.03 -0.70 -3.90
C PRO A 58 18.33 -0.04 -2.55
N GLN A 59 17.61 -0.43 -1.50
CA GLN A 59 17.77 0.15 -0.17
C GLN A 59 17.40 -0.85 0.92
N GLU A 60 17.88 -0.60 2.14
CA GLU A 60 17.49 -1.40 3.30
C GLU A 60 16.03 -1.17 3.67
N ILE A 61 15.42 -2.18 4.28
CA ILE A 61 14.05 -2.11 4.74
C ILE A 61 13.99 -1.14 5.92
N TYR A 62 12.95 -0.31 5.96
CA TYR A 62 12.68 0.54 7.11
C TYR A 62 12.47 -0.30 8.37
N ASN A 63 13.02 0.17 9.48
CA ASN A 63 12.70 -0.41 10.78
C ASN A 63 11.20 -0.19 11.10
N LYS A 64 10.70 -0.93 12.08
CA LYS A 64 9.27 -0.91 12.44
C LYS A 64 8.76 0.49 12.79
N SER A 65 9.56 1.30 13.50
CA SER A 65 9.15 2.65 13.91
C SER A 65 9.07 3.61 12.73
N ALA A 66 10.05 3.58 11.83
CA ALA A 66 10.06 4.39 10.60
C ALA A 66 8.91 4.01 9.67
N LEU A 67 8.66 2.71 9.46
CA LEU A 67 7.56 2.26 8.62
C LEU A 67 6.19 2.65 9.22
N LYS A 68 6.04 2.56 10.54
CA LYS A 68 4.83 3.01 11.24
C LYS A 68 4.63 4.53 11.13
N ALA A 69 5.69 5.32 11.24
CA ALA A 69 5.63 6.77 11.05
C ALA A 69 5.20 7.13 9.63
N LEU A 70 5.76 6.45 8.62
CA LEU A 70 5.38 6.63 7.22
C LEU A 70 3.87 6.39 6.99
N PHE A 71 3.32 5.29 7.51
CA PHE A 71 1.88 5.00 7.39
C PHE A 71 1.01 5.94 8.24
N HIS A 72 1.51 6.41 9.38
CA HIS A 72 0.85 7.45 10.16
C HIS A 72 0.69 8.73 9.32
N ASP A 73 1.76 9.16 8.65
CA ASP A 73 1.76 10.38 7.84
C ASP A 73 0.87 10.22 6.60
N LEU A 74 0.89 9.06 5.95
CA LEU A 74 -0.02 8.75 4.83
C LEU A 74 -1.49 8.85 5.24
N ALA A 75 -1.88 8.23 6.37
CA ALA A 75 -3.27 8.28 6.83
C ALA A 75 -3.73 9.72 7.15
N HIS A 76 -2.83 10.55 7.67
CA HIS A 76 -3.07 11.95 8.03
C HIS A 76 -2.85 12.94 6.89
N ALA A 77 -2.40 12.48 5.72
CA ALA A 77 -2.27 13.35 4.57
C ALA A 77 -3.63 13.70 3.94
N SER A 78 -4.66 12.90 4.22
CA SER A 78 -6.05 13.22 3.88
C SER A 78 -6.72 14.11 4.94
N ILE A 79 -7.96 14.52 4.67
CA ILE A 79 -8.80 15.24 5.65
C ILE A 79 -9.18 14.38 6.87
N MET A 80 -9.07 13.05 6.77
CA MET A 80 -9.36 12.15 7.89
C MET A 80 -8.35 12.37 9.02
N ARG A 81 -8.83 12.32 10.26
CA ARG A 81 -8.01 12.43 11.48
C ARG A 81 -8.23 11.21 12.35
N LEU A 82 -7.20 10.39 12.52
CA LEU A 82 -7.23 9.24 13.41
C LEU A 82 -6.55 9.63 14.72
N ASN A 83 -7.13 9.25 15.86
CA ASN A 83 -6.41 9.39 17.13
C ASN A 83 -5.31 8.31 17.23
N GLU A 84 -4.38 8.49 18.17
CA GLU A 84 -3.23 7.60 18.35
C GLU A 84 -3.66 6.13 18.56
N THR A 85 -4.68 5.89 19.38
CA THR A 85 -5.22 4.54 19.61
C THR A 85 -5.73 3.91 18.32
N SER A 86 -6.44 4.67 17.48
CA SER A 86 -7.01 4.19 16.21
C SER A 86 -5.93 3.95 15.17
N MET A 87 -4.87 4.77 15.17
CA MET A 87 -3.72 4.59 14.30
C MET A 87 -2.90 3.36 14.69
N ASN A 88 -2.71 3.10 15.99
CA ASN A 88 -2.06 1.88 16.48
C ASN A 88 -2.85 0.64 16.06
N LYS A 89 -4.16 0.63 16.28
CA LYS A 89 -5.04 -0.47 15.83
C LYS A 89 -5.01 -0.66 14.32
N LEU A 90 -4.95 0.42 13.53
CA LEU A 90 -4.82 0.33 12.07
C LEU A 90 -3.53 -0.40 11.68
N TYR A 91 -2.38 0.01 12.23
CA TYR A 91 -1.10 -0.61 11.94
C TYR A 91 -1.03 -2.08 12.38
N ASP A 92 -1.57 -2.40 13.55
CA ASP A 92 -1.63 -3.78 14.04
C ASP A 92 -2.50 -4.67 13.14
N LEU A 93 -3.66 -4.17 12.68
CA LEU A 93 -4.50 -4.88 11.71
C LEU A 93 -3.79 -5.10 10.38
N MET A 94 -3.19 -4.05 9.81
CA MET A 94 -2.43 -4.14 8.54
C MET A 94 -1.35 -5.23 8.63
N THR A 95 -0.55 -5.19 9.70
CA THR A 95 0.54 -6.14 9.88
C THR A 95 0.05 -7.55 10.18
N MET A 96 -1.05 -7.70 10.92
CA MET A 96 -1.67 -9.00 11.19
C MET A 96 -2.20 -9.64 9.91
N VAL A 97 -2.98 -8.92 9.10
CA VAL A 97 -3.56 -9.45 7.86
C VAL A 97 -2.47 -9.80 6.87
N PHE A 98 -1.49 -8.92 6.67
CA PHE A 98 -0.40 -9.21 5.73
C PHE A 98 0.47 -10.39 6.20
N LYS A 99 0.78 -10.49 7.50
CA LYS A 99 1.48 -11.68 8.05
C LYS A 99 0.70 -12.95 7.81
N TRP A 100 -0.62 -12.90 7.97
CA TRP A 100 -1.49 -14.05 7.72
C TRP A 100 -1.48 -14.44 6.23
N GLN A 101 -1.54 -13.47 5.30
CA GLN A 101 -1.43 -13.74 3.87
C GLN A 101 -0.08 -14.38 3.51
N VAL A 102 1.02 -13.87 4.05
CA VAL A 102 2.36 -14.44 3.85
C VAL A 102 2.47 -15.85 4.44
N PHE A 103 1.94 -16.07 5.64
CA PHE A 103 1.93 -17.38 6.29
C PHE A 103 1.09 -18.41 5.54
N SER A 104 -0.01 -17.97 4.92
CA SER A 104 -0.93 -18.83 4.17
C SER A 104 -0.45 -19.11 2.74
N ALA A 105 0.54 -18.36 2.25
CA ALA A 105 1.08 -18.55 0.90
C ALA A 105 1.85 -19.88 0.82
N SER A 106 1.36 -20.79 -0.02
CA SER A 106 1.97 -22.11 -0.20
C SER A 106 3.15 -22.10 -1.16
N HIS A 107 3.21 -21.08 -2.04
CA HIS A 107 4.27 -20.91 -3.03
C HIS A 107 4.76 -19.45 -3.11
N PRO A 108 6.04 -19.19 -3.40
CA PRO A 108 6.56 -17.82 -3.54
C PRO A 108 5.83 -16.97 -4.59
N ARG A 109 5.28 -17.60 -5.64
CA ARG A 109 4.47 -16.93 -6.66
C ARG A 109 3.19 -16.31 -6.10
N GLU A 110 2.63 -16.89 -5.04
CA GLU A 110 1.43 -16.37 -4.39
C GLU A 110 1.70 -15.03 -3.71
N LEU A 111 2.92 -14.79 -3.20
CA LEU A 111 3.31 -13.48 -2.64
C LEU A 111 3.27 -12.38 -3.69
N VAL A 112 3.73 -12.68 -4.90
CA VAL A 112 3.64 -11.76 -6.04
C VAL A 112 2.17 -11.50 -6.38
N LEU A 113 1.35 -12.55 -6.42
CA LEU A 113 -0.08 -12.44 -6.71
C LEU A 113 -0.82 -11.60 -5.66
N ILE A 114 -0.51 -11.77 -4.37
CA ILE A 114 -1.05 -10.92 -3.29
C ILE A 114 -0.75 -9.44 -3.57
N THR A 115 0.48 -9.13 -4.00
CA THR A 115 0.87 -7.74 -4.32
C THR A 115 0.12 -7.19 -5.52
N LEU A 116 -0.04 -8.00 -6.58
CA LEU A 116 -0.80 -7.60 -7.77
C LEU A 116 -2.29 -7.41 -7.44
N ASN A 117 -2.87 -8.27 -6.61
CA ASN A 117 -4.24 -8.14 -6.14
C ASN A 117 -4.46 -6.83 -5.37
N HIS A 118 -3.50 -6.41 -4.54
CA HIS A 118 -3.54 -5.11 -3.88
C HIS A 118 -3.57 -3.95 -4.89
N LEU A 119 -2.68 -3.97 -5.89
CA LEU A 119 -2.63 -2.93 -6.92
C LEU A 119 -3.94 -2.86 -7.74
N ASP A 120 -4.48 -4.01 -8.13
CA ASP A 120 -5.73 -4.11 -8.91
C ASP A 120 -6.94 -3.64 -8.10
N ALA A 121 -7.04 -4.06 -6.84
CA ALA A 121 -8.14 -3.61 -5.98
C ALA A 121 -8.06 -2.11 -5.68
N ILE A 122 -6.86 -1.57 -5.44
CA ILE A 122 -6.66 -0.11 -5.30
C ILE A 122 -7.08 0.60 -6.58
N ARG A 123 -6.74 0.06 -7.75
CA ARG A 123 -7.17 0.60 -9.04
C ARG A 123 -8.69 0.71 -9.13
N MET A 124 -9.44 -0.25 -8.60
CA MET A 124 -10.91 -0.23 -8.60
C MET A 124 -11.52 0.82 -7.66
N LEU A 125 -10.78 1.27 -6.64
CA LEU A 125 -11.25 2.26 -5.66
C LEU A 125 -11.06 3.71 -6.14
N VAL A 126 -10.08 3.91 -7.03
CA VAL A 126 -9.71 5.22 -7.57
C VAL A 126 -10.62 5.62 -8.72
N THR A 127 -10.92 6.92 -8.82
CA THR A 127 -11.66 7.48 -9.95
C THR A 127 -10.87 8.45 -10.82
N CYS A 128 -9.71 8.92 -10.33
CA CYS A 128 -8.90 9.91 -11.03
C CYS A 128 -8.00 9.26 -12.10
N PRO A 129 -8.08 9.66 -13.39
CA PRO A 129 -7.21 9.14 -14.45
C PRO A 129 -5.71 9.32 -14.18
N ALA A 130 -5.32 10.40 -13.51
CA ALA A 130 -3.93 10.65 -13.16
C ALA A 130 -3.37 9.61 -12.18
N ILE A 131 -4.18 9.17 -11.22
CA ILE A 131 -3.80 8.15 -10.23
C ILE A 131 -3.75 6.77 -10.90
N HIS A 132 -4.66 6.46 -11.85
CA HIS A 132 -4.55 5.23 -12.66
C HIS A 132 -3.20 5.14 -13.39
N LYS A 133 -2.75 6.23 -14.01
CA LYS A 133 -1.43 6.27 -14.68
C LYS A 133 -0.26 6.04 -13.71
N GLN A 134 -0.40 6.52 -12.48
CA GLN A 134 0.60 6.29 -11.42
C GLN A 134 0.64 4.81 -11.01
N LEU A 135 -0.54 4.21 -10.79
CA LEU A 135 -0.68 2.78 -10.50
C LEU A 135 -0.12 1.90 -11.63
N ASP A 136 -0.40 2.25 -12.90
CA ASP A 136 0.16 1.56 -14.06
C ASP A 136 1.69 1.59 -14.03
N THR A 137 2.27 2.75 -13.77
CA THR A 137 3.73 2.90 -13.64
C THR A 137 4.28 2.01 -12.54
N THR A 138 3.66 2.01 -11.36
CA THR A 138 4.08 1.16 -10.23
C THR A 138 3.95 -0.32 -10.54
N TYR A 139 2.87 -0.73 -11.21
CA TYR A 139 2.65 -2.10 -11.66
C TYR A 139 3.77 -2.55 -12.61
N PHE A 140 4.11 -1.73 -13.61
CA PHE A 140 5.21 -2.02 -14.53
C PHE A 140 6.57 -2.08 -13.83
N MET A 141 6.84 -1.18 -12.88
CA MET A 141 8.07 -1.20 -12.09
C MET A 141 8.17 -2.49 -11.26
N PHE A 142 7.08 -2.91 -10.61
CA PHE A 142 7.03 -4.14 -9.82
C PHE A 142 7.30 -5.40 -10.65
N ILE A 143 6.70 -5.50 -11.83
CA ILE A 143 6.96 -6.63 -12.74
C ILE A 143 8.38 -6.60 -13.30
N LYS A 144 8.92 -5.42 -13.64
CA LYS A 144 10.30 -5.31 -14.15
C LYS A 144 11.34 -5.73 -13.11
N VAL A 145 11.13 -5.39 -11.83
CA VAL A 145 12.00 -5.86 -10.74
C VAL A 145 12.05 -7.39 -10.68
N LYS A 146 10.94 -8.08 -11.00
CA LYS A 146 10.92 -9.54 -11.10
C LYS A 146 11.86 -10.07 -12.19
N GLN A 147 11.90 -9.44 -13.37
CA GLN A 147 12.73 -9.90 -14.49
C GLN A 147 14.24 -9.83 -14.19
N TYR A 148 14.68 -8.84 -13.40
CA TYR A 148 16.10 -8.75 -13.00
C TYR A 148 16.55 -9.85 -12.02
N GLN A 149 15.60 -10.50 -11.33
CA GLN A 149 15.91 -11.60 -10.41
C GLN A 149 15.89 -12.99 -11.07
N GLU A 150 15.33 -13.12 -12.28
CA GLU A 150 15.32 -14.40 -13.03
C GLU A 150 16.54 -14.55 -13.97
N VAL A 151 17.37 -13.51 -14.13
CA VAL A 151 18.52 -13.47 -15.06
C VAL A 151 19.89 -13.51 -14.35
N ASN A 152 19.91 -13.58 -13.01
CA ASN A 152 21.12 -13.78 -12.19
C ASN A 152 20.95 -15.01 -11.31
#